data_AF-A0A182G7T0-F1
#
_entry.id   AF-A0A182G7T0-F1
#
_cell.length_a   1.000
_cell.length_b   1.000
_cell.length_c   1.000
_cell.angle_alpha   90.00
_cell.angle_beta   90.00
_cell.angle_gamma   90.00
#
_symmetry.space_group_name_H-M   'P 1'
#
loop_
_entity.id
_entity.type
_entity.pdbx_description
1 polymer ?
#
loop_
_entity_poly.entity_id
_entity_poly.type
_entity_poly.pdbx_seq_one_letter_code
_entity_poly.pdbx_strand_id
1 'polypeptide(L)'
;MWKRWIREYLPTISRRTKWFKESKPLQTGDLVIIVDEGVRNSWVRGKVLRTYPGKDGRVRVADVQTSGGVLQRAAAKLAVLDIAGSGTAEGSLQQYESGNVGDGPTLY
;
A
#
# COMPACT_ATOMS: atom_id res chain seq x y z
N MET A 1 -14.19 22.39 -25.89
CA MET A 1 -14.44 21.62 -24.66
C MET A 1 -13.20 20.90 -24.08
N TRP A 2 -12.17 20.55 -24.86
CA TRP A 2 -10.95 19.89 -24.36
C TRP A 2 -10.05 20.73 -23.43
N LYS A 3 -9.96 22.05 -23.66
CA LYS A 3 -9.08 22.96 -22.91
C LYS A 3 -9.47 23.13 -21.43
N ARG A 4 -10.77 23.06 -21.09
CA ARG A 4 -11.25 23.12 -19.70
C ARG A 4 -10.88 21.84 -18.94
N TRP A 5 -11.08 20.69 -19.57
CA TRP A 5 -10.71 19.40 -19.00
C TRP A 5 -9.21 19.31 -18.69
N ILE A 6 -8.36 19.77 -19.61
CA ILE A 6 -6.91 19.88 -19.38
C ILE A 6 -6.62 20.78 -18.17
N ARG A 7 -7.18 21.99 -18.10
CA ARG A 7 -6.89 22.93 -17.00
C ARG A 7 -7.35 22.45 -15.64
N GLU A 8 -8.49 21.77 -15.57
CA GLU A 8 -9.12 21.39 -14.29
C GLU A 8 -8.64 20.01 -13.80
N TYR A 9 -8.43 19.05 -14.70
CA TYR A 9 -8.12 17.67 -14.32
C TYR A 9 -6.63 17.29 -14.39
N LEU A 10 -5.81 17.87 -15.29
CA LEU A 10 -4.38 17.55 -15.32
C LEU A 10 -3.64 17.90 -14.03
N PRO A 11 -3.87 19.05 -13.38
CA PRO A 11 -3.20 19.37 -12.12
C PRO A 11 -3.51 18.33 -11.03
N THR A 12 -4.74 17.78 -11.05
CA THR A 12 -5.21 16.76 -10.12
C THR A 12 -4.57 15.40 -10.41
N ILE A 13 -4.44 15.00 -11.68
CA ILE A 13 -3.80 13.74 -12.09
C ILE A 13 -2.27 13.82 -11.97
N SER A 14 -1.69 15.00 -12.21
CA SER A 14 -0.24 15.23 -12.18
C SER A 14 0.32 15.30 -10.76
N ARG A 15 -0.52 15.48 -9.72
CA ARG A 15 -0.15 15.28 -8.32
C ARG A 15 0.21 13.81 -8.07
N ARG A 16 1.44 13.43 -8.46
CA ARG A 16 2.05 12.13 -8.16
C ARG A 16 2.48 12.10 -6.69
N THR A 17 1.56 11.72 -5.81
CA THR A 17 1.82 11.50 -4.38
C THR A 17 2.80 10.34 -4.11
N LYS A 18 3.14 9.53 -5.13
CA LYS A 18 3.97 8.32 -5.04
C LYS A 18 5.41 8.58 -4.55
N TRP A 19 5.92 9.81 -4.67
CA TRP A 19 7.30 10.15 -4.32
C TRP A 19 7.44 10.92 -3.00
N PHE A 20 6.33 11.32 -2.37
CA PHE A 20 6.33 12.21 -1.20
C PHE A 20 6.06 11.50 0.13
N LYS A 21 5.73 10.21 0.09
CA LYS A 21 5.47 9.40 1.30
C LYS A 21 6.35 8.16 1.29
N GLU A 22 6.93 7.87 2.44
CA GLU A 22 7.63 6.61 2.64
C GLU A 22 6.65 5.46 2.44
N SER A 23 6.93 4.60 1.45
CA SER A 23 6.16 3.39 1.23
C SER A 23 6.36 2.46 2.41
N LYS A 24 5.28 1.83 2.89
CA LYS A 24 5.38 0.74 3.87
C LYS A 24 6.40 -0.29 3.36
N PRO A 25 7.31 -0.76 4.23
CA PRO A 25 8.27 -1.79 3.84
C PRO A 25 7.52 -3.06 3.44
N LEU A 26 8.00 -3.76 2.41
CA LEU A 26 7.43 -5.06 2.02
C LEU A 26 7.54 -6.06 3.17
N GLN A 27 6.46 -6.78 3.44
CA GLN A 27 6.40 -7.81 4.45
C GLN A 27 6.16 -9.19 3.81
N THR A 28 6.59 -10.23 4.53
CA THR A 28 6.25 -11.60 4.17
C THR A 28 4.74 -11.78 4.26
N GLY A 29 4.14 -12.30 3.19
CA GLY A 29 2.69 -12.49 3.09
C GLY A 29 1.97 -11.46 2.23
N ASP A 30 2.62 -10.33 1.89
CA ASP A 30 2.02 -9.29 1.08
C ASP A 30 1.72 -9.77 -0.35
N LEU A 31 0.57 -9.35 -0.89
CA LEU A 31 0.26 -9.50 -2.30
C LEU A 31 0.92 -8.37 -3.09
N VAL A 32 1.66 -8.75 -4.12
CA VAL A 32 2.43 -7.83 -4.95
C VAL A 32 2.18 -8.08 -6.43
N ILE A 33 2.29 -7.03 -7.21
CA ILE A 33 2.40 -7.08 -8.66
C ILE A 33 3.87 -6.94 -9.03
N ILE A 34 4.34 -7.83 -9.88
CA ILE A 34 5.68 -7.79 -10.47
C ILE A 34 5.63 -6.90 -11.70
N VAL A 35 6.47 -5.86 -11.71
CA VAL A 35 6.65 -4.96 -12.85
C VAL A 35 7.87 -5.44 -13.63
N ASP A 36 7.62 -6.09 -14.77
CA ASP A 36 8.66 -6.45 -15.73
C ASP A 36 8.72 -5.42 -16.87
N GLU A 37 9.92 -5.10 -17.32
CA GLU A 37 10.17 -4.10 -18.36
C GLU A 37 9.97 -4.69 -19.77
N GLY A 38 10.17 -6.01 -19.91
CA GLY A 38 10.08 -6.70 -21.20
C GLY A 38 8.66 -6.95 -21.70
N VAL A 39 7.65 -6.91 -20.83
CA VAL A 39 6.26 -7.30 -21.18
C VAL A 39 5.29 -6.18 -20.84
N ARG A 40 4.98 -5.35 -21.86
CA ARG A 40 3.97 -4.29 -21.78
C ARG A 40 2.60 -4.90 -21.44
N ASN A 41 1.88 -4.30 -20.50
CA ASN A 41 0.56 -4.71 -20.01
C ASN A 41 0.50 -6.04 -19.24
N SER A 42 1.63 -6.61 -18.80
CA SER A 42 1.59 -7.74 -17.87
C SER A 42 1.43 -7.26 -16.43
N TRP A 43 0.40 -7.76 -15.76
CA TRP A 43 0.15 -7.51 -14.33
C TRP A 43 0.31 -8.83 -13.58
N VAL A 44 1.55 -9.35 -13.56
CA VAL A 44 1.83 -10.63 -12.90
C VAL A 44 1.71 -10.43 -11.40
N ARG A 45 0.73 -11.10 -10.79
CA ARG A 45 0.53 -11.10 -9.34
C ARG A 45 1.35 -12.20 -8.68
N GLY A 46 1.76 -11.94 -7.45
CA GLY A 46 2.41 -12.92 -6.59
C GLY A 46 2.29 -12.58 -5.11
N LYS A 47 2.68 -13.53 -4.27
CA LYS A 47 2.72 -13.37 -2.82
C LYS A 47 4.17 -13.38 -2.35
N VAL A 48 4.54 -12.44 -1.49
CA VAL A 48 5.89 -12.40 -0.91
C VAL A 48 6.07 -13.57 0.06
N LEU A 49 7.07 -14.41 -0.19
CA LEU A 49 7.45 -15.52 0.68
C LEU A 49 8.55 -15.13 1.66
N ARG A 50 9.51 -14.32 1.22
CA ARG A 50 10.64 -13.90 2.04
C ARG A 50 11.15 -12.55 1.58
N THR A 51 11.59 -11.73 2.53
CA THR A 51 12.21 -10.43 2.27
C THR A 51 13.65 -10.43 2.75
N TYR A 52 14.51 -9.70 2.04
CA TYR A 52 15.91 -9.51 2.37
C TYR A 52 16.17 -8.01 2.60
N PRO A 53 16.17 -7.57 3.86
CA PRO A 53 16.52 -6.20 4.21
C PRO A 53 18.03 -5.97 4.06
N GLY A 54 18.41 -4.76 3.64
CA GLY A 54 19.82 -4.33 3.66
C GLY A 54 20.26 -3.83 5.04
N LYS A 55 21.50 -3.33 5.12
CA LYS A 55 22.08 -2.78 6.37
C LYS A 55 21.24 -1.65 6.99
N ASP A 56 20.52 -0.89 6.16
CA ASP A 56 19.67 0.23 6.57
C ASP A 56 18.25 -0.22 7.00
N GLY A 57 18.00 -1.54 7.12
CA GLY A 57 16.68 -2.10 7.43
C GLY A 57 15.67 -2.08 6.27
N ARG A 58 15.99 -1.43 5.15
CA ARG A 58 15.12 -1.34 3.96
C ARG A 58 15.17 -2.61 3.11
N VAL A 59 14.01 -3.15 2.76
CA VAL A 59 13.87 -4.32 1.86
C VAL A 59 14.31 -3.94 0.45
N ARG A 60 15.35 -4.60 -0.06
CA ARG A 60 15.86 -4.38 -1.43
C ARG A 60 15.49 -5.52 -2.37
N VAL A 61 15.32 -6.72 -1.83
CA VAL A 61 15.01 -7.94 -2.59
C VAL A 61 13.96 -8.76 -1.83
N ALA A 62 13.07 -9.41 -2.57
CA ALA A 62 12.11 -10.35 -2.03
C ALA A 62 11.92 -11.56 -2.96
N ASP A 63 11.64 -12.71 -2.36
CA ASP A 63 11.19 -13.90 -3.05
C ASP A 63 9.68 -13.87 -3.16
N VAL A 64 9.17 -13.94 -4.38
CA VAL A 64 7.75 -13.83 -4.70
C VAL A 64 7.27 -15.12 -5.33
N GLN A 65 6.24 -15.72 -4.75
CA GLN A 65 5.53 -16.85 -5.33
C GLN A 65 4.54 -16.36 -6.38
N THR A 66 4.73 -16.79 -7.62
CA THR A 66 3.84 -16.56 -8.75
C THR A 66 3.20 -17.88 -9.19
N SER A 67 2.26 -17.82 -10.13
CA SER A 67 1.70 -19.02 -10.75
C SER A 67 2.73 -19.88 -11.48
N GLY A 68 3.84 -19.28 -11.93
CA GLY A 68 4.93 -19.97 -12.61
C GLY A 68 6.06 -20.45 -11.69
N GLY A 69 5.94 -20.25 -10.38
CA GLY A 69 6.97 -20.62 -9.39
C GLY A 69 7.48 -19.43 -8.57
N VAL A 70 8.57 -19.66 -7.85
CA VAL A 70 9.19 -18.65 -6.98
C VAL A 70 10.23 -17.86 -7.76
N LEU A 71 10.10 -16.54 -7.74
CA LEU A 71 10.98 -15.61 -8.43
C LEU A 71 11.55 -14.60 -7.44
N GLN A 72 12.87 -14.46 -7.45
CA GLN A 72 13.56 -13.40 -6.72
C GLN A 72 13.50 -12.10 -7.53
N ARG A 73 13.00 -11.03 -6.92
CA ARG A 73 12.87 -9.71 -7.56
C ARG A 73 13.27 -8.59 -6.62
N ALA A 74 13.81 -7.52 -7.20
CA ALA A 74 14.12 -6.29 -6.47
C ALA A 74 12.81 -5.63 -6.02
N ALA A 75 12.80 -5.07 -4.80
CA ALA A 75 11.63 -4.40 -4.22
C ALA A 75 11.12 -3.25 -5.10
N ALA A 76 12.01 -2.57 -5.84
CA ALA A 76 11.63 -1.51 -6.78
C ALA A 76 10.77 -2.01 -7.96
N LYS A 77 10.84 -3.31 -8.28
CA LYS A 77 10.03 -3.97 -9.31
C LYS A 77 8.77 -4.64 -8.74
N LEU A 78 8.47 -4.42 -7.46
CA LEU A 78 7.30 -4.95 -6.79
C LEU A 78 6.39 -3.80 -6.37
N ALA A 79 5.10 -3.92 -6.69
CA ALA A 79 4.07 -2.99 -6.24
C ALA A 79 3.13 -3.73 -5.31
N VAL A 80 3.09 -3.33 -4.03
CA VAL A 80 2.16 -3.91 -3.05
C VAL A 80 0.73 -3.56 -3.41
N LEU A 81 -0.15 -4.55 -3.38
CA LEU A 81 -1.58 -4.39 -3.57
C LEU A 81 -2.25 -4.27 -2.20
N ASP A 82 -2.79 -3.10 -1.89
CA ASP A 82 -3.56 -2.88 -0.66
C ASP A 82 -4.95 -3.49 -0.84
N ILE A 83 -5.08 -4.79 -0.52
CA ILE A 83 -6.37 -5.46 -0.53
C ILE A 83 -7.11 -5.11 0.77
N ALA A 84 -7.88 -4.04 0.73
CA ALA A 84 -8.85 -3.72 1.78
C ALA A 84 -9.96 -4.80 1.77
N GLY A 85 -9.71 -5.96 2.39
CA GLY A 85 -10.68 -7.04 2.46
C GLY A 85 -10.11 -8.46 2.52
N SER A 86 -9.36 -8.79 3.56
CA SER A 86 -9.37 -10.14 4.17
C SER A 86 -8.78 -10.03 5.57
N GLY A 87 -9.65 -10.14 6.57
CA GLY A 87 -9.36 -9.80 7.96
C GLY A 87 -8.32 -10.70 8.64
N THR A 88 -7.41 -10.04 9.34
CA THR A 88 -6.99 -10.41 10.71
C THR A 88 -6.65 -9.10 11.42
N ALA A 89 -7.68 -8.36 11.81
CA ALA A 89 -7.55 -7.33 12.84
C ALA A 89 -8.20 -7.93 14.09
N GLU A 90 -7.46 -8.77 14.79
CA GLU A 90 -7.83 -9.15 16.15
C GLU A 90 -7.63 -7.94 17.07
N GLY A 91 -8.74 -7.52 17.66
CA GLY A 91 -8.78 -7.13 19.07
C GLY A 91 -8.08 -5.84 19.47
N SER A 92 -8.79 -4.72 19.34
CA SER A 92 -8.88 -3.75 20.44
C SER A 92 -10.18 -2.98 20.31
N LEU A 93 -11.25 -3.59 20.85
CA LEU A 93 -12.35 -2.82 21.42
C LEU A 93 -11.76 -2.09 22.64
N GLN A 94 -11.23 -0.89 22.44
CA GLN A 94 -11.09 0.04 23.55
C GLN A 94 -12.50 0.49 23.91
N GLN A 95 -12.99 -0.19 24.94
CA GLN A 95 -14.05 0.19 25.84
C GLN A 95 -14.20 1.71 25.90
N TYR A 96 -15.31 2.22 25.36
CA TYR A 96 -15.78 3.56 25.69
C TYR A 96 -16.19 3.49 27.15
N GLU A 97 -15.35 4.00 28.04
CA GLU A 97 -15.72 4.08 29.44
C GLU A 97 -16.89 5.06 29.58
N SER A 98 -17.96 4.56 30.18
CA SER A 98 -19.12 5.31 30.62
C SER A 98 -18.70 6.35 31.67
N GLY A 99 -18.30 7.53 31.24
CA GLY A 99 -18.13 8.70 32.11
C GLY A 99 -19.46 9.45 32.22
N ASN A 100 -20.32 9.03 33.15
CA ASN A 100 -21.44 9.86 33.59
C ASN A 100 -20.94 10.74 34.75
N VAL A 101 -21.08 12.06 34.64
CA VAL A 101 -21.63 12.99 35.66
C VAL A 101 -21.34 14.44 35.23
N GLY A 102 -22.43 15.17 34.95
CA GLY A 102 -22.72 16.56 35.36
C GLY A 102 -21.72 17.67 35.04
N ASP A 103 -22.08 18.54 34.10
CA ASP A 103 -22.59 19.89 34.39
C ASP A 103 -22.66 20.74 33.10
N GLY A 104 -23.80 21.38 32.83
CA GLY A 104 -23.93 22.43 31.79
C GLY A 104 -23.17 23.72 32.20
N PRO A 105 -23.26 24.86 31.46
CA PRO A 105 -24.43 25.26 30.67
C PRO A 105 -24.16 26.11 29.38
N THR A 106 -25.28 26.43 28.73
CA THR A 106 -25.64 27.62 27.92
C THR A 106 -25.09 27.87 26.50
N LEU A 107 -26.08 28.06 25.63
CA LEU A 107 -26.09 28.54 24.26
C LEU A 107 -25.42 29.92 24.07
N TYR A 108 -24.72 30.06 22.93
CA TYR A 108 -24.83 31.21 22.03
C TYR A 108 -24.86 30.71 20.59
#